data_AF-A0A9X6RQ64-F1
#
_entry.id   AF-A0A9X6RQ64-F1
#
_cell.length_a   1.000
_cell.length_b   1.000
_cell.length_c   1.000
_cell.angle_alpha   90.00
_cell.angle_beta   90.00
_cell.angle_gamma   90.00
#
_symmetry.space_group_name_H-M   'P 1'
#
loop_
_entity.id
_entity.type
_entity.pdbx_description
1 polymer ?
#
loop_
_entity_poly.entity_id
_entity_poly.type
_entity_poly.pdbx_seq_one_letter_code
_entity_poly.pdbx_strand_id
1 'polypeptide(L)'
;GNNLGLAIVAVVRHYGWSTFNLVCDTSSGIGVEVVCSIVRQTVLAVRNVNAVSIPLDSNTDAAIETALRSCSTRSSVTVLASIFPELFITILETAFRLGLADGHHVR
;
A
#
# COMPACT_ATOMS: atom_id res chain seq x y z
N GLY A 1 19.29 10.33 1.28
CA GLY A 1 17.86 10.69 1.18
C GLY A 1 17.04 9.48 1.55
N ASN A 2 16.39 9.51 2.71
CA ASN A 2 15.47 8.47 3.17
C ASN A 2 14.12 9.12 3.57
N ASN A 3 13.80 10.22 2.88
CA ASN A 3 12.76 11.14 3.32
C ASN A 3 11.37 10.56 3.10
N LEU A 4 11.21 9.69 2.10
CA LEU A 4 9.92 9.06 1.78
C LEU A 4 9.45 8.10 2.89
N GLY A 5 10.29 7.16 3.31
CA GLY A 5 9.93 6.21 4.37
C GLY A 5 9.59 6.94 5.68
N LEU A 6 10.38 7.96 6.04
CA LEU A 6 10.12 8.78 7.21
C LEU A 6 8.86 9.64 7.07
N ALA A 7 8.56 10.17 5.88
CA ALA A 7 7.33 10.90 5.60
C ALA A 7 6.10 10.01 5.74
N ILE A 8 6.14 8.79 5.20
CA ILE A 8 5.06 7.80 5.36
C ILE A 8 4.84 7.49 6.84
N VAL A 9 5.92 7.22 7.60
CA VAL A 9 5.85 7.00 9.05
C VAL A 9 5.25 8.21 9.78
N ALA A 10 5.61 9.43 9.40
CA ALA A 10 5.06 10.64 9.99
C ALA A 10 3.56 10.77 9.74
N VAL A 11 3.10 10.51 8.51
CA VAL A 11 1.67 10.49 8.16
C VAL A 11 0.92 9.43 8.96
N VAL A 12 1.43 8.20 9.00
CA VAL A 12 0.83 7.08 9.74
C VAL A 12 0.65 7.44 11.22
N ARG A 13 1.69 8.01 11.84
CA ARG A 13 1.62 8.45 13.25
C ARG A 13 0.67 9.62 13.48
N HIS A 14 0.67 10.58 12.56
CA HIS A 14 -0.18 11.77 12.68
C HIS A 14 -1.66 11.40 12.78
N TYR A 15 -2.10 10.39 12.03
CA TYR A 15 -3.47 9.89 12.05
C TYR A 15 -3.72 8.77 13.08
N GLY A 16 -2.76 8.49 13.97
CA GLY A 16 -2.90 7.46 14.99
C GLY A 16 -2.92 6.02 14.47
N TRP A 17 -2.53 5.80 13.22
CA TRP A 17 -2.41 4.46 12.64
C TRP A 17 -1.12 3.79 13.11
N SER A 18 -1.18 2.47 13.31
CA SER A 18 -0.02 1.66 13.71
C SER A 18 0.38 0.63 12.66
N THR A 19 -0.48 0.33 11.69
CA THR A 19 -0.24 -0.66 10.63
C THR A 19 -0.80 -0.17 9.31
N PHE A 20 -0.05 -0.36 8.22
CA PHE A 20 -0.52 -0.10 6.86
C PHE A 20 -0.12 -1.24 5.91
N ASN A 21 -0.89 -1.42 4.83
CA ASN A 21 -0.55 -2.30 3.73
C ASN A 21 0.45 -1.57 2.81
N LEU A 22 1.57 -2.21 2.50
CA LEU A 22 2.51 -1.74 1.48
C LEU A 22 2.34 -2.60 0.23
N VAL A 23 1.66 -2.05 -0.77
CA VAL A 23 1.41 -2.69 -2.06
C VAL A 23 2.47 -2.21 -3.05
N CYS A 24 3.28 -3.14 -3.54
CA CYS A 24 4.35 -2.87 -4.49
C CYS A 24 4.01 -3.59 -5.79
N ASP A 25 3.73 -2.82 -6.83
CA ASP A 25 3.41 -3.38 -8.13
C ASP A 25 4.67 -3.99 -8.76
N THR A 26 4.69 -5.32 -8.90
CA THR A 26 5.81 -6.06 -9.49
C THR A 26 5.94 -5.82 -10.98
N SER A 27 4.85 -5.39 -11.64
CA SER A 27 4.82 -5.09 -13.08
C SER A 27 5.46 -3.73 -13.38
N SER A 28 5.66 -2.90 -12.35
CA SER A 28 6.33 -1.60 -12.44
C SER A 28 7.87 -1.66 -12.45
N GLY A 29 8.46 -2.86 -12.48
CA GLY A 29 9.89 -3.06 -12.59
C GLY A 29 10.69 -2.79 -11.30
N ILE A 30 12.01 -2.94 -11.39
CA ILE A 30 12.91 -2.99 -10.22
C ILE A 30 12.95 -1.67 -9.42
N GLY A 31 12.71 -0.53 -10.07
CA GLY A 31 12.73 0.77 -9.41
C GLY A 31 11.69 0.87 -8.28
N VAL A 32 10.48 0.34 -8.50
CA VAL A 32 9.42 0.33 -7.49
C VAL A 32 9.79 -0.59 -6.33
N GLU A 33 10.38 -1.76 -6.59
CA GLU A 33 10.79 -2.67 -5.52
C GLU A 33 11.91 -2.07 -4.66
N VAL A 34 12.85 -1.31 -5.26
CA VAL A 34 13.86 -0.56 -4.50
C VAL A 34 13.20 0.46 -3.57
N VAL A 35 12.24 1.24 -4.07
CA VAL A 35 11.49 2.21 -3.25
C VAL A 35 10.75 1.52 -2.12
N CYS A 36 10.04 0.44 -2.42
CA CYS A 36 9.35 -0.36 -1.42
C CYS A 36 10.29 -0.95 -0.37
N SER A 37 11.46 -1.44 -0.77
CA SER A 37 12.48 -1.94 0.15
C SER A 37 12.96 -0.85 1.12
N ILE A 38 13.19 0.37 0.62
CA ILE A 38 13.53 1.53 1.46
C ILE A 38 12.43 1.82 2.50
N VAL A 39 11.15 1.75 2.10
CA VAL A 39 10.02 1.91 3.01
C VAL A 39 10.01 0.79 4.07
N ARG A 40 10.14 -0.48 3.66
CA ARG A 40 10.18 -1.62 4.59
C ARG A 40 11.32 -1.48 5.59
N GLN A 41 12.53 -1.16 5.15
CA GLN A 41 13.69 -0.95 6.01
C GLN A 41 13.48 0.20 6.99
N THR A 42 12.88 1.31 6.52
CA THR A 42 12.59 2.45 7.38
C THR A 42 11.58 2.10 8.46
N VAL A 43 10.52 1.37 8.11
CA VAL A 43 9.50 0.94 9.09
C VAL A 43 10.08 -0.05 10.10
N LEU A 44 10.96 -0.97 9.69
CA LEU A 44 11.65 -1.89 10.61
C LEU A 44 12.49 -1.17 11.67
N ALA A 45 13.02 0.02 11.34
CA ALA A 45 13.79 0.85 12.27
C ALA A 45 12.92 1.68 13.23
N VAL A 46 11.59 1.70 13.03
CA VAL A 46 10.66 2.56 13.76
C VAL A 46 9.78 1.73 14.70
N ARG A 47 9.73 2.10 15.98
CA ARG A 47 8.81 1.46 16.93
C ARG A 47 7.36 1.85 16.65
N ASN A 48 6.45 0.89 16.89
CA ASN A 48 4.99 1.03 16.86
C ASN A 48 4.39 1.38 15.49
N VAL A 49 5.13 1.15 14.41
CA VAL A 49 4.61 1.22 13.03
C VAL A 49 4.94 -0.10 12.35
N ASN A 50 3.98 -0.69 11.67
CA ASN A 50 4.13 -1.93 10.92
C ASN A 50 3.69 -1.75 9.47
N ALA A 51 4.41 -2.38 8.54
CA ALA A 51 4.09 -2.40 7.13
C ALA A 51 3.84 -3.85 6.72
N VAL A 52 2.63 -4.16 6.26
CA VAL A 52 2.29 -5.49 5.75
C VAL A 52 2.47 -5.49 4.25
N SER A 53 3.45 -6.25 3.76
CA SER A 53 3.72 -6.32 2.32
C SER A 53 2.66 -7.14 1.61
N ILE A 54 2.02 -6.55 0.60
CA ILE A 54 1.04 -7.21 -0.26
C ILE A 54 1.58 -7.20 -1.69
N PRO A 55 1.82 -8.37 -2.30
CA PRO A 55 2.23 -8.43 -3.70
C PRO A 55 1.08 -7.98 -4.59
N LEU A 56 1.39 -7.20 -5.62
CA LEU A 56 0.46 -6.85 -6.69
C LEU A 56 1.15 -7.09 -8.03
N ASP A 57 0.52 -7.91 -8.87
CA ASP A 57 0.80 -7.95 -10.30
C ASP A 57 -0.35 -7.21 -11.00
N SER A 58 -0.11 -5.98 -11.45
CA SER A 58 -1.16 -5.15 -12.02
C SER A 58 -1.56 -5.53 -13.46
N ASN A 59 -1.03 -6.63 -14.03
CA ASN A 59 -1.36 -7.03 -15.40
C ASN A 59 -2.79 -7.56 -15.56
N THR A 60 -3.49 -7.84 -14.46
CA THR A 60 -4.86 -8.37 -14.50
C THR A 60 -5.75 -7.78 -13.42
N ASP A 61 -7.01 -7.51 -13.76
CA ASP A 61 -8.02 -7.02 -12.82
C ASP A 61 -8.26 -8.00 -11.65
N ALA A 62 -8.13 -9.30 -11.91
CA ALA A 62 -8.28 -10.35 -10.89
C ALA A 62 -7.18 -10.26 -9.82
N ALA A 63 -5.95 -9.93 -10.21
CA ALA A 63 -4.86 -9.73 -9.27
C ALA A 63 -5.05 -8.44 -8.45
N ILE A 64 -5.54 -7.36 -9.07
CA ILE A 64 -5.91 -6.12 -8.37
C ILE A 64 -6.99 -6.39 -7.32
N GLU A 65 -8.07 -7.07 -7.69
CA GLU A 65 -9.17 -7.42 -6.77
C GLU A 65 -8.67 -8.30 -5.62
N THR A 66 -7.81 -9.29 -5.91
CA THR A 66 -7.21 -10.17 -4.88
C THR A 66 -6.35 -9.37 -3.91
N ALA A 67 -5.49 -8.46 -4.41
CA ALA A 67 -4.66 -7.62 -3.57
C ALA A 67 -5.51 -6.70 -2.68
N LEU A 68 -6.57 -6.09 -3.22
CA LEU A 68 -7.48 -5.22 -2.47
C LEU A 68 -8.26 -5.96 -1.39
N ARG A 69 -8.75 -7.18 -1.68
CA ARG A 69 -9.35 -8.06 -0.67
C ARG A 69 -8.36 -8.46 0.41
N SER A 70 -7.09 -8.68 0.06
CA SER A 70 -6.06 -8.95 1.08
C SER A 70 -5.82 -7.72 1.97
N CYS A 71 -5.74 -6.53 1.37
CA CYS A 71 -5.56 -5.27 2.09
C CYS A 71 -6.67 -5.06 3.13
N SER A 72 -7.94 -5.26 2.75
CA SER A 72 -9.09 -5.00 3.64
C SER A 72 -9.12 -5.88 4.89
N THR A 73 -8.50 -7.06 4.84
CA THR A 73 -8.39 -7.96 6.00
C THR A 73 -7.22 -7.63 6.94
N ARG A 74 -6.31 -6.72 6.53
CA ARG A 74 -5.03 -6.48 7.19
C ARG A 74 -4.87 -5.06 7.73
N SER A 75 -5.29 -4.04 6.99
CA SER A 75 -5.28 -2.64 7.43
C SER A 75 -6.23 -1.77 6.61
N SER A 76 -6.74 -0.69 7.23
CA SER A 76 -7.51 0.39 6.59
C SER A 76 -6.70 1.18 5.58
N VAL A 77 -5.39 1.21 5.81
CA VAL A 77 -4.47 2.16 5.19
C VAL A 77 -3.62 1.38 4.21
N THR A 78 -3.62 1.83 2.96
CA THR A 78 -2.83 1.21 1.90
C THR A 78 -1.94 2.26 1.25
N VAL A 79 -0.64 1.98 1.22
CA VAL A 79 0.35 2.70 0.44
C VAL A 79 0.65 1.86 -0.79
N LEU A 80 0.33 2.42 -1.96
CA LEU A 80 0.56 1.79 -3.26
C LEU A 80 1.74 2.45 -3.96
N ALA A 81 2.64 1.65 -4.51
CA ALA A 81 3.73 2.09 -5.36
C ALA A 81 3.62 1.43 -6.74
N SER A 82 3.54 2.24 -7.79
CA SER A 82 3.52 1.83 -9.20
C SER A 82 4.04 2.98 -10.08
N ILE A 83 4.56 2.65 -11.27
CA ILE A 83 4.92 3.65 -12.30
C ILE A 83 3.79 3.90 -13.30
N PHE A 84 2.71 3.12 -13.24
CA PHE A 84 1.57 3.22 -14.16
C PHE A 84 0.51 4.15 -13.57
N PRO A 85 0.41 5.42 -14.01
CA PRO A 85 -0.57 6.36 -13.45
C PRO A 85 -2.02 5.91 -13.65
N GLU A 86 -2.32 5.20 -14.73
CA GLU A 86 -3.63 4.63 -15.02
C GLU A 86 -4.07 3.56 -14.01
N LEU A 87 -3.11 2.85 -13.41
CA LEU A 87 -3.40 1.80 -12.43
C LEU A 87 -4.11 2.37 -11.19
N PHE A 88 -3.80 3.62 -10.80
CA PHE A 88 -4.45 4.25 -9.65
C PHE A 88 -5.96 4.41 -9.88
N ILE A 89 -6.40 4.69 -11.11
CA ILE A 89 -7.82 4.81 -11.45
C ILE A 89 -8.48 3.44 -11.31
N THR A 90 -7.92 2.40 -11.94
CA THR A 90 -8.45 1.03 -11.88
C THR A 90 -8.53 0.51 -10.44
N ILE A 91 -7.53 0.80 -9.61
CA ILE A 91 -7.52 0.43 -8.19
C ILE A 91 -8.65 1.13 -7.43
N LEU A 92 -8.85 2.43 -7.64
CA LEU A 92 -9.91 3.18 -6.97
C LEU A 92 -11.30 2.72 -7.42
N GLU A 93 -11.51 2.49 -8.71
CA GLU A 93 -12.76 1.93 -9.24
C GLU A 93 -13.04 0.54 -8.68
N THR A 94 -12.02 -0.31 -8.63
CA THR A 94 -12.15 -1.66 -8.05
C THR A 94 -12.43 -1.60 -6.56
N ALA A 95 -11.74 -0.74 -5.81
CA ALA A 95 -11.99 -0.55 -4.38
C ALA A 95 -13.43 -0.07 -4.14
N PHE A 96 -13.93 0.87 -4.95
CA PHE A 96 -15.31 1.33 -4.87
C PHE A 96 -16.32 0.21 -5.15
N ARG A 97 -16.11 -0.56 -6.22
CA ARG A 97 -16.94 -1.74 -6.57
C ARG A 97 -16.98 -2.79 -5.45
N LEU A 98 -15.88 -2.94 -4.71
CA LEU A 98 -15.75 -3.87 -3.58
C LEU A 98 -16.27 -3.30 -2.26
N GLY A 99 -16.74 -2.05 -2.21
CA GLY A 99 -17.15 -1.39 -0.97
C GLY A 99 -15.98 -1.05 -0.04
N LEU A 100 -14.76 -0.94 -0.57
CA LEU A 100 -13.54 -0.65 0.18
C LEU A 100 -13.20 0.84 0.27
N ALA A 101 -14.06 1.72 -0.27
CA ALA A 101 -13.83 3.16 -0.42
C ALA A 101 -14.79 4.03 0.41
N ASP A 102 -15.47 3.45 1.41
CA ASP A 102 -16.47 4.11 2.25
C ASP A 102 -15.91 4.77 3.52
N GLY A 103 -14.58 4.75 3.72
CA GLY A 103 -13.90 5.35 4.86
C GLY A 103 -13.89 4.50 6.14
N HIS A 104 -14.40 3.26 6.09
CA HIS A 104 -14.48 2.35 7.22
C HIS A 104 -13.76 1.03 6.96
N HIS A 105 -12.43 1.03 6.90
CA HIS A 105 -11.70 -0.24 6.88
C HIS A 105 -10.92 -0.46 8.16
N VAL A 106 -11.02 -1.70 8.68
CA VAL A 106 -10.75 -2.19 10.05
C VAL A 106 -11.79 -1.83 11.10
N ARG A 107 -12.62 -2.82 11.45
CA ARG A 107 -13.17 -3.01 12.80
C ARG A 107 -12.13 -3.66 13.70
#